data_AF-A0A497KCW9-F1
#
_entry.id   AF-A0A497KCW9-F1
#
_cell.length_a   1.000
_cell.length_b   1.000
_cell.length_c   1.000
_cell.angle_alpha   90.00
_cell.angle_beta   90.00
_cell.angle_gamma   90.00
#
_symmetry.space_group_name_H-M   'P 1'
#
loop_
_entity.id
_entity.type
_entity.pdbx_description
1 polymer ?
#
loop_
_entity_poly.entity_id
_entity_poly.type
_entity_poly.pdbx_seq_one_letter_code
_entity_poly.pdbx_strand_id
1 'polypeptide(L)'
;HYIEQTDIYDTYLEKVMHQQPVEIPEDITVHGALIPYGASPLESLIITAIVKFGKGKASKEKIIDYLTLKPPEGGGWFKRTSTLILKVERALTRMVSRGDLTYHPETEQYEAIKKPSTTPL
;
A
#
# COMPACT_ATOMS: atom_id res chain seq x y z
N HIS A 1 -18.13 38.42 37.52
CA HIS A 1 -18.12 37.74 36.20
C HIS A 1 -17.20 36.54 36.27
N TYR A 2 -17.71 35.36 36.62
CA TYR A 2 -16.92 34.10 36.72
C TYR A 2 -17.75 32.85 36.35
N ILE A 3 -18.92 33.04 35.72
CA ILE A 3 -19.92 31.97 35.48
C ILE A 3 -19.88 31.49 34.02
N GLU A 4 -19.38 32.29 33.08
CA GLU A 4 -19.41 31.96 31.65
C GLU A 4 -18.29 31.01 31.18
N GLN A 5 -17.17 30.90 31.90
CA GLN A 5 -16.04 30.05 31.46
C GLN A 5 -16.21 28.57 31.80
N THR A 6 -16.91 28.25 32.90
CA THR A 6 -17.13 26.86 33.32
C THR A 6 -18.03 26.12 32.34
N ASP A 7 -19.08 26.80 31.86
CA ASP A 7 -20.08 26.26 30.94
C ASP A 7 -19.49 25.83 29.59
N ILE A 8 -18.53 26.63 29.08
CA ILE A 8 -17.85 26.34 27.80
C ILE A 8 -16.96 25.09 27.93
N TYR A 9 -16.31 24.92 29.08
CA TYR A 9 -15.41 23.79 29.33
C TYR A 9 -16.19 22.49 29.51
N ASP A 10 -17.29 22.53 30.27
CA ASP A 10 -18.19 21.40 30.48
C ASP A 10 -18.86 20.98 29.16
N THR A 11 -19.32 21.95 28.36
CA THR A 11 -19.90 21.68 27.03
C THR A 11 -18.88 21.05 26.07
N TYR A 12 -17.61 21.46 26.12
CA TYR A 12 -16.56 20.87 25.30
C TYR A 12 -16.23 19.44 25.74
N LEU A 13 -16.18 19.19 27.05
CA LEU A 13 -15.95 17.86 27.59
C LEU A 13 -17.05 16.89 27.19
N GLU A 14 -18.32 17.27 27.36
CA GLU A 14 -19.45 16.44 26.92
C GLU A 14 -19.40 16.16 25.42
N LYS A 15 -19.06 17.16 24.60
CA LYS A 15 -18.95 17.00 23.14
C LYS A 15 -17.82 16.05 22.74
N VAL A 16 -16.71 16.02 23.47
CA VAL A 16 -15.59 15.08 23.22
C VAL A 16 -15.94 13.68 23.76
N MET A 17 -16.62 13.58 24.90
CA MET A 17 -17.06 12.31 25.47
C MET A 17 -18.14 11.60 24.62
N HIS A 18 -18.91 12.35 23.85
CA HIS A 18 -19.91 11.83 22.91
C HIS A 18 -19.41 11.61 21.48
N GLN A 19 -18.14 11.93 21.18
CA GLN A 19 -17.54 11.50 19.92
C GLN A 19 -17.30 10.00 20.00
N GLN A 20 -18.09 9.23 19.25
CA GLN A 20 -17.75 7.83 19.02
C GLN A 20 -16.33 7.79 18.42
N PRO A 21 -15.45 6.91 18.92
CA PRO A 21 -14.13 6.71 18.33
C PRO A 21 -14.32 6.47 16.84
N VAL A 22 -13.66 7.28 16.00
CA VAL A 22 -13.67 7.03 14.56
C VAL A 22 -12.92 5.73 14.35
N GLU A 23 -13.64 4.65 14.03
CA GLU A 23 -13.05 3.37 13.69
C GLU A 23 -12.23 3.54 12.41
N ILE A 24 -10.91 3.53 12.55
CA ILE A 24 -9.99 3.56 11.42
C ILE A 24 -9.99 2.14 10.82
N PRO A 25 -10.38 1.98 9.54
CA PRO A 25 -10.39 0.67 8.92
C PRO A 25 -8.97 0.13 8.80
N GLU A 26 -8.78 -1.19 8.99
CA GLU A 26 -7.47 -1.83 8.85
C GLU A 26 -7.00 -1.87 7.39
N ASP A 27 -7.93 -2.00 6.45
CA ASP A 27 -7.69 -2.08 5.01
C ASP A 27 -8.56 -1.08 4.22
N ILE A 28 -8.05 -0.63 3.08
CA ILE A 28 -8.76 0.18 2.09
C ILE A 28 -8.72 -0.52 0.72
N THR A 29 -9.84 -0.48 0.00
CA THR A 29 -9.89 -0.97 -1.38
C THR A 29 -9.37 0.10 -2.32
N VAL A 30 -8.20 -0.12 -2.93
CA VAL A 30 -7.61 0.79 -3.91
C VAL A 30 -7.39 0.04 -5.21
N HIS A 31 -7.95 0.55 -6.31
CA HIS A 31 -7.85 -0.05 -7.65
C HIS A 31 -8.30 -1.53 -7.76
N GLY A 32 -9.13 -2.02 -6.83
CA GLY A 32 -9.58 -3.42 -6.79
C GLY A 32 -8.68 -4.36 -5.99
N ALA A 33 -7.75 -3.84 -5.19
CA ALA A 33 -6.99 -4.60 -4.19
C ALA A 33 -7.24 -4.06 -2.77
N LEU A 34 -7.28 -4.95 -1.79
CA LEU A 34 -7.25 -4.59 -0.36
C LEU A 34 -5.82 -4.23 0.04
N ILE A 35 -5.64 -3.02 0.57
CA ILE A 35 -4.34 -2.46 0.96
C ILE A 35 -4.43 -1.97 2.40
N PRO A 36 -3.44 -2.27 3.26
CA PRO A 36 -3.45 -1.79 4.64
C PRO A 36 -3.56 -0.27 4.72
N TYR A 37 -4.35 0.21 5.68
CA TYR A 37 -4.54 1.63 5.91
C TYR A 37 -3.21 2.31 6.26
N GLY A 38 -2.88 3.38 5.53
CA GLY A 38 -1.61 4.11 5.67
C GLY A 38 -0.43 3.54 4.87
N ALA A 39 -0.57 2.37 4.23
CA ALA A 39 0.46 1.83 3.34
C ALA A 39 0.45 2.51 1.97
N SER A 40 1.60 2.60 1.31
CA SER A 40 1.66 3.08 -0.07
C SER A 40 0.95 2.09 -1.00
N PRO A 41 -0.08 2.51 -1.77
CA PRO A 41 -0.82 1.60 -2.64
C PRO A 41 0.06 0.90 -3.68
N LEU A 42 0.97 1.66 -4.29
CA LEU A 42 1.87 1.12 -5.31
C LEU A 42 2.84 0.09 -4.73
N GLU A 43 3.44 0.38 -3.57
CA GLU A 43 4.42 -0.52 -2.94
C GLU A 43 3.76 -1.81 -2.48
N SER A 44 2.55 -1.72 -1.93
CA SER A 44 1.75 -2.89 -1.54
C SER A 44 1.44 -3.77 -2.75
N LEU A 45 0.99 -3.16 -3.85
CA LEU A 45 0.69 -3.88 -5.09
C LEU A 45 1.95 -4.48 -5.73
N ILE A 46 3.12 -3.85 -5.60
CA ILE A 46 4.41 -4.42 -6.04
C ILE A 46 4.72 -5.70 -5.25
N ILE A 47 4.59 -5.69 -3.92
CA ILE A 47 4.82 -6.88 -3.10
C ILE A 47 3.84 -7.99 -3.50
N THR A 48 2.55 -7.67 -3.61
CA THR A 48 1.53 -8.63 -4.05
C THR A 48 1.86 -9.20 -5.42
N ALA A 49 2.31 -8.37 -6.36
CA ALA A 49 2.69 -8.81 -7.70
C ALA A 49 3.87 -9.81 -7.68
N ILE A 50 4.93 -9.48 -6.93
CA ILE A 50 6.11 -10.35 -6.77
C ILE A 50 5.72 -11.68 -6.13
N VAL A 51 4.95 -11.65 -5.05
CA VAL A 51 4.62 -12.87 -4.30
C VAL A 51 3.63 -13.74 -5.07
N LYS A 52 2.55 -13.15 -5.60
CA LYS A 52 1.45 -13.90 -6.23
C LYS A 52 1.81 -14.40 -7.63
N PHE A 53 2.39 -13.54 -8.47
CA PHE A 53 2.64 -13.87 -9.89
C PHE A 53 4.10 -14.22 -10.15
N GLY A 54 5.04 -13.57 -9.46
CA GLY A 54 6.47 -13.88 -9.51
C GLY A 54 6.91 -15.06 -8.64
N LYS A 55 6.00 -15.67 -7.86
CA LYS A 55 6.31 -16.74 -6.90
C LYS A 55 7.45 -16.36 -5.93
N GLY A 56 7.50 -15.09 -5.54
CA GLY A 56 8.48 -14.54 -4.60
C GLY A 56 9.62 -13.74 -5.25
N LYS A 57 9.86 -13.89 -6.57
CA LYS A 57 10.91 -13.14 -7.30
C LYS A 57 10.42 -12.63 -8.64
N ALA A 58 10.76 -11.40 -9.02
CA ALA A 58 10.41 -10.88 -10.34
C ALA A 58 11.37 -9.78 -10.82
N SER A 59 11.60 -9.70 -12.12
CA SER A 59 12.30 -8.56 -12.73
C SER A 59 11.38 -7.32 -12.77
N LYS A 60 11.97 -6.13 -12.95
CA LYS A 60 11.22 -4.87 -13.06
C LYS A 60 10.14 -4.94 -14.14
N GLU A 61 10.48 -5.45 -15.32
CA GLU A 61 9.57 -5.59 -16.45
C GLU A 61 8.41 -6.52 -16.11
N LYS A 62 8.69 -7.65 -15.44
CA LYS A 62 7.66 -8.58 -14.99
C LYS A 62 6.75 -7.98 -13.93
N ILE A 63 7.28 -7.19 -13.00
CA ILE A 63 6.47 -6.47 -12.02
C ILE A 63 5.52 -5.49 -12.74
N ILE A 64 6.00 -4.75 -13.73
CA ILE A 64 5.15 -3.85 -14.53
C ILE A 64 4.10 -4.64 -15.30
N ASP A 65 4.47 -5.78 -15.89
CA ASP A 65 3.52 -6.69 -16.55
C ASP A 65 2.43 -7.14 -15.56
N TYR A 66 2.80 -7.64 -14.38
CA TYR A 66 1.85 -8.08 -13.36
C TYR A 66 0.93 -6.97 -12.86
N LEU A 67 1.43 -5.73 -12.79
CA LEU A 67 0.62 -4.58 -12.40
C LEU A 67 -0.38 -4.14 -13.49
N THR A 68 -0.16 -4.52 -14.75
CA THR A 68 -0.88 -3.96 -15.91
C THR A 68 -1.68 -4.97 -16.73
N LEU A 69 -1.20 -6.20 -16.83
CA LEU A 69 -1.90 -7.31 -17.48
C LEU A 69 -3.06 -7.78 -16.61
N LYS A 70 -4.14 -8.22 -17.27
CA LYS A 70 -5.33 -8.73 -16.61
C LYS A 70 -5.08 -10.13 -16.02
N PRO A 71 -5.93 -10.58 -15.08
CA PRO A 71 -5.92 -11.97 -14.64
C PRO A 71 -6.07 -12.94 -15.83
N PRO A 72 -5.37 -14.10 -15.83
CA PRO A 72 -4.55 -14.65 -14.74
C PRO A 72 -3.09 -14.17 -14.72
N GLU A 73 -2.66 -13.43 -15.74
CA GLU A 73 -1.27 -13.05 -15.96
C GLU A 73 -0.80 -11.93 -15.02
N GLY A 74 -1.73 -11.11 -14.53
CA GLY A 74 -1.48 -10.03 -13.58
C GLY A 74 -2.74 -9.61 -12.83
N GLY A 75 -2.64 -8.53 -12.08
CA GLY A 75 -3.75 -7.94 -11.32
C GLY A 75 -4.57 -6.91 -12.10
N GLY A 76 -4.04 -6.36 -13.19
CA GLY A 76 -4.73 -5.37 -14.03
C GLY A 76 -5.06 -4.06 -13.31
N TRP A 77 -4.35 -3.73 -12.24
CA TRP A 77 -4.62 -2.58 -11.38
C TRP A 77 -4.28 -1.23 -12.03
N PHE A 78 -3.31 -1.23 -12.96
CA PHE A 78 -2.85 -0.02 -13.63
C PHE A 78 -2.82 -0.16 -15.15
N LYS A 79 -2.75 0.99 -15.84
CA LYS A 79 -2.44 1.04 -17.28
C LYS A 79 -0.94 1.22 -17.49
N ARG A 80 -0.38 0.48 -18.45
CA ARG A 80 1.04 0.62 -18.81
C ARG A 80 1.28 2.00 -19.42
N THR A 81 2.06 2.83 -18.72
CA THR A 81 2.44 4.18 -19.14
C THR A 81 3.86 4.47 -18.70
N SER A 82 4.58 5.36 -19.38
CA SER A 82 5.95 5.75 -19.01
C SER A 82 6.02 6.29 -17.58
N THR A 83 4.99 7.02 -17.14
CA THR A 83 4.87 7.53 -15.77
C THR A 83 4.77 6.40 -14.74
N LEU A 84 4.01 5.34 -15.04
CA LEU A 84 3.95 4.17 -14.15
C LEU A 84 5.31 3.50 -14.05
N ILE A 85 6.01 3.31 -15.17
CA ILE A 85 7.34 2.68 -15.21
C ILE A 85 8.32 3.43 -14.30
N LEU A 86 8.38 4.75 -14.43
CA LEU A 86 9.22 5.60 -13.57
C LEU A 86 8.83 5.54 -12.09
N LYS A 87 7.52 5.48 -11.80
CA LYS A 87 7.03 5.34 -10.42
C LYS A 87 7.40 3.98 -9.82
N VAL A 88 7.29 2.90 -10.59
CA VAL A 88 7.67 1.55 -10.18
C VAL A 88 9.18 1.50 -9.92
N GLU A 89 10.00 2.03 -10.81
CA GLU A 89 11.46 2.08 -10.62
C GLU A 89 11.86 2.81 -9.34
N ARG A 90 11.31 4.02 -9.12
CA ARG A 90 11.54 4.77 -7.88
C ARG A 90 11.01 4.06 -6.63
N ALA A 91 9.90 3.33 -6.75
CA ALA A 91 9.36 2.53 -5.65
C ALA A 91 10.30 1.37 -5.32
N LEU A 92 10.75 0.61 -6.32
CA LEU A 92 11.68 -0.51 -6.15
C LEU A 92 12.98 -0.07 -5.48
N THR A 93 13.60 1.03 -5.93
CA THR A 93 14.82 1.56 -5.30
C THR A 93 14.59 1.91 -3.82
N ARG A 94 13.47 2.57 -3.49
CA ARG A 94 13.13 2.92 -2.10
C ARG A 94 12.81 1.70 -1.25
N MET A 95 12.12 0.70 -1.81
CA MET A 95 11.79 -0.52 -1.09
C MET A 95 13.04 -1.37 -0.81
N VAL A 96 13.99 -1.42 -1.74
CA VAL A 96 15.29 -2.07 -1.51
C VAL A 96 16.08 -1.32 -0.44
N SER A 97 16.15 0.01 -0.49
CA SER A 97 16.91 0.78 0.51
C SER A 97 16.32 0.70 1.92
N ARG A 98 15.00 0.51 2.06
CA ARG A 98 14.32 0.28 3.35
C ARG A 98 14.37 -1.19 3.82
N GLY A 99 14.86 -2.11 2.99
CA GLY A 99 14.88 -3.54 3.31
C GLY A 99 13.51 -4.24 3.21
N ASP A 100 12.58 -3.69 2.43
CA ASP A 100 11.31 -4.36 2.12
C ASP A 100 11.49 -5.42 1.00
N LEU A 101 12.45 -5.19 0.10
CA LEU A 101 12.84 -6.07 -1.01
C LEU A 101 14.35 -6.32 -0.98
N THR A 102 14.77 -7.51 -1.44
CA THR A 102 16.16 -7.79 -1.81
C THR A 102 16.30 -7.70 -3.32
N TYR A 103 17.30 -6.98 -3.81
CA TYR A 103 17.66 -6.99 -5.23
C TYR A 103 18.84 -7.94 -5.47
N HIS A 104 18.71 -8.82 -6.44
CA HIS A 104 19.71 -9.82 -6.85
C HIS A 104 20.37 -9.39 -8.18
N PRO A 105 21.56 -8.77 -8.16
CA PRO A 105 22.18 -8.22 -9.36
C PRO A 105 22.44 -9.24 -10.47
N GLU A 106 22.80 -10.47 -10.11
CA GLU A 106 23.09 -11.57 -11.02
C GLU A 106 21.90 -12.02 -11.87
N THR A 107 20.67 -11.80 -11.40
CA THR A 107 19.44 -12.18 -12.12
C THR A 107 18.57 -10.98 -12.48
N GLU A 108 18.94 -9.79 -12.04
CA GLU A 108 18.15 -8.55 -12.14
C GLU A 108 16.73 -8.68 -11.54
N GLN A 109 16.58 -9.50 -10.49
CA GLN A 109 15.31 -9.78 -9.85
C GLN A 109 15.19 -9.15 -8.47
N TYR A 110 13.95 -8.76 -8.14
CA TYR A 110 13.55 -8.31 -6.82
C TYR A 110 12.85 -9.46 -6.11
N GLU A 111 13.27 -9.74 -4.88
CA GLU A 111 12.67 -10.71 -3.98
C GLU A 111 11.96 -10.00 -2.84
N ALA A 112 10.71 -10.40 -2.56
CA ALA A 112 9.96 -9.87 -1.43
C ALA A 112 10.40 -10.54 -0.12
N ILE A 113 10.94 -9.76 0.81
CA ILE A 113 11.33 -10.25 2.13
C ILE A 113 10.10 -10.33 3.05
N LYS A 114 9.18 -9.37 2.89
CA LYS A 114 7.92 -9.33 3.63
C LYS A 114 6.85 -10.19 2.95
N LYS A 115 6.09 -10.93 3.77
CA LYS A 115 4.86 -11.59 3.32
C LYS A 115 3.89 -10.53 2.78
N PRO A 116 3.13 -10.83 1.71
CA PRO A 116 2.19 -9.89 1.14
C PRO A 116 1.14 -9.58 2.20
N SER A 117 0.96 -8.29 2.51
CA SER A 117 -0.03 -7.84 3.49
C SER A 117 -1.45 -7.78 2.92
N THR A 118 -1.62 -8.11 1.64
CA THR A 118 -2.92 -8.04 0.97
C THR A 118 -3.66 -9.36 1.12
N THR A 119 -4.78 -9.36 1.82
CA THR A 119 -5.72 -10.47 1.85
C THR A 119 -6.36 -10.63 0.47
N PRO A 120 -6.44 -11.83 -0.13
CA PRO A 120 -7.18 -12.03 -1.37
C PRO A 120 -8.65 -11.65 -1.16
N LEU A 121 -9.22 -10.88 -2.09
CA LEU A 121 -10.67 -10.79 -2.28
C LEU A 121 -11.19 -12.09 -2.88
#